data_AF-A0A944GMN5-F1
#
_entry.id   AF-A0A944GMN5-F1
#
_cell.length_a   1.000
_cell.length_b   1.000
_cell.length_c   1.000
_cell.angle_alpha   90.00
_cell.angle_beta   90.00
_cell.angle_gamma   90.00
#
_symmetry.space_group_name_H-M   'P 1'
#
loop_
_entity.id
_entity.type
_entity.pdbx_description
1 polymer ?
#
loop_
_entity_poly.entity_id
_entity_poly.type
_entity_poly.pdbx_seq_one_letter_code
_entity_poly.pdbx_strand_id
1 'polypeptide(L)'
;TGFKISSTTKTSIKMQWNKNISASGYCIEKWDGSKWVQIKRFTSNANVSYTIVSGIKANTSYKFRMRAYKTIGTVNEYSAYTQTLTAKTKA
;
A
#
# COMPACT_ATOMS: atom_id res chain seq x y z
N THR A 1 13.35 -2.43 2.13
CA THR A 1 12.04 -2.36 1.43
C THR A 1 11.64 -3.77 1.03
N GLY A 2 10.36 -4.12 1.06
CA GLY A 2 9.89 -5.48 0.76
C GLY A 2 8.42 -5.51 0.34
N PHE A 3 7.93 -4.39 -0.22
CA PHE A 3 6.53 -4.23 -0.59
C PHE A 3 6.19 -5.19 -1.72
N LYS A 4 5.24 -6.09 -1.47
CA LYS A 4 4.80 -7.11 -2.42
C LYS A 4 3.31 -7.41 -2.25
N ILE A 5 2.72 -7.92 -3.33
CA ILE A 5 1.38 -8.52 -3.28
C ILE A 5 1.55 -9.91 -2.66
N SER A 6 0.88 -10.15 -1.55
CA SER A 6 0.93 -11.41 -0.82
C SER A 6 -0.05 -12.43 -1.39
N SER A 7 -1.26 -11.98 -1.73
CA SER A 7 -2.30 -12.81 -2.35
C SER A 7 -3.37 -11.95 -3.00
N THR A 8 -4.08 -12.53 -3.97
CA THR A 8 -5.24 -11.92 -4.61
C THR A 8 -6.40 -12.91 -4.63
N THR A 9 -7.61 -12.40 -4.42
CA THR A 9 -8.86 -13.12 -4.63
C THR A 9 -9.68 -12.41 -5.71
N LYS A 10 -10.95 -12.78 -5.86
CA LYS A 10 -11.88 -12.07 -6.76
C LYS A 10 -12.23 -10.67 -6.23
N THR A 11 -12.28 -10.50 -4.91
CA THR A 11 -12.79 -9.29 -4.24
C THR A 11 -11.81 -8.71 -3.22
N SER A 12 -10.58 -9.23 -3.13
CA SER A 12 -9.59 -8.75 -2.19
C SER A 12 -8.15 -8.88 -2.69
N ILE A 13 -7.29 -7.99 -2.21
CA ILE A 13 -5.86 -7.99 -2.51
C ILE A 13 -5.12 -7.75 -1.20
N LYS A 14 -4.27 -8.72 -0.81
CA LYS A 14 -3.41 -8.61 0.36
C LYS A 14 -2.03 -8.14 -0.06
N MET A 15 -1.55 -7.08 0.58
CA MET A 15 -0.21 -6.53 0.44
C MET A 15 0.56 -6.74 1.73
N GLN A 16 1.88 -6.91 1.61
CA GLN A 16 2.79 -7.05 2.74
C GLN A 16 4.12 -6.35 2.46
N TRP A 17 4.80 -5.90 3.50
CA TRP A 17 6.11 -5.26 3.41
C TRP A 17 6.96 -5.53 4.63
N ASN A 18 8.27 -5.29 4.51
CA ASN A 18 9.17 -5.41 5.65
C ASN A 18 9.01 -4.22 6.59
N LYS A 19 9.06 -4.48 7.90
CA LYS A 19 9.08 -3.44 8.92
C LYS A 19 10.26 -2.50 8.69
N ASN A 20 9.99 -1.21 8.65
CA ASN A 20 10.99 -0.14 8.69
C ASN A 20 10.98 0.47 10.09
N ILE A 21 12.00 0.17 10.88
CA ILE A 21 12.12 0.63 12.28
C ILE A 21 12.23 2.16 12.39
N SER A 22 12.74 2.82 11.36
CA SER A 22 12.94 4.27 11.33
C SER A 22 11.71 5.04 10.85
N ALA A 23 10.68 4.34 10.35
CA ALA A 23 9.42 4.96 9.95
C ALA A 23 8.51 5.14 11.16
N SER A 24 7.68 6.18 11.12
CA SER A 24 6.53 6.35 12.02
C SER A 24 5.31 5.61 11.47
N GLY A 25 5.20 5.50 10.14
CA GLY A 25 4.12 4.76 9.51
C GLY A 25 4.25 4.65 8.00
N TYR A 26 3.16 4.22 7.36
CA TYR A 26 3.12 3.95 5.92
C TYR A 26 1.86 4.53 5.27
N CYS A 27 1.99 4.99 4.04
CA CYS A 27 0.87 5.41 3.20
C CYS A 27 0.81 4.48 1.99
N ILE A 28 -0.35 3.87 1.77
CA ILE A 28 -0.63 3.04 0.59
C ILE A 28 -1.58 3.80 -0.32
N GLU A 29 -1.20 3.85 -1.59
CA GLU A 29 -1.96 4.48 -2.65
C GLU A 29 -2.33 3.45 -3.73
N LYS A 30 -3.51 3.65 -4.32
CA LYS A 30 -4.04 2.87 -5.44
C LYS A 30 -4.21 3.81 -6.63
N TRP A 31 -3.90 3.31 -7.81
CA TRP A 31 -4.22 4.01 -9.05
C TRP A 31 -5.72 3.87 -9.35
N ASP A 32 -6.43 4.98 -9.52
CA ASP A 32 -7.86 4.98 -9.87
C ASP A 32 -8.11 4.94 -11.39
N GLY A 33 -7.07 5.03 -12.20
CA GLY A 33 -7.14 5.17 -13.66
C GLY A 33 -6.51 6.47 -14.15
N SER A 34 -6.52 7.51 -13.33
CA SER A 34 -6.06 8.87 -13.66
C SER A 34 -5.01 9.41 -12.67
N LYS A 35 -5.13 9.05 -11.39
CA LYS A 35 -4.27 9.54 -10.32
C LYS A 35 -4.07 8.49 -9.23
N TRP A 36 -3.08 8.75 -8.39
CA TRP A 36 -2.83 7.97 -7.18
C TRP A 36 -3.70 8.50 -6.04
N VAL A 37 -4.50 7.61 -5.45
CA VAL A 37 -5.39 7.92 -4.33
C VAL A 37 -4.94 7.15 -3.10
N GLN A 38 -4.76 7.85 -1.98
CA GLN A 38 -4.42 7.21 -0.71
C GLN A 38 -5.61 6.38 -0.20
N ILE A 39 -5.43 5.07 -0.13
CA ILE A 39 -6.45 4.13 0.36
C ILE A 39 -6.26 3.77 1.83
N LYS A 40 -5.03 3.90 2.35
CA LYS A 40 -4.73 3.63 3.75
C LYS A 40 -3.50 4.40 4.22
N ARG A 41 -3.57 4.92 5.43
CA ARG A 41 -2.43 5.43 6.19
C ARG A 41 -2.35 4.68 7.51
N PHE A 42 -1.16 4.20 7.83
CA PHE A 42 -0.81 3.59 9.10
C PHE A 42 -0.01 4.60 9.92
N THR A 43 -0.34 4.75 11.20
CA THR A 43 0.37 5.60 12.17
C THR A 43 1.33 4.82 13.07
N SER A 44 1.51 3.53 12.78
CA SER A 44 2.46 2.66 13.47
C SER A 44 3.25 1.85 12.46
N ASN A 45 4.55 1.77 12.69
CA ASN A 45 5.50 1.01 11.89
C ASN A 45 5.38 -0.51 12.08
N ALA A 46 4.62 -0.98 13.07
CA ALA A 46 4.34 -2.38 13.32
C ALA A 46 3.36 -2.97 12.29
N ASN A 47 2.57 -2.13 11.63
CA ASN A 47 1.68 -2.57 10.56
C ASN A 47 2.49 -2.88 9.31
N VAL A 48 2.59 -4.16 8.99
CA VAL A 48 3.38 -4.69 7.86
C VAL A 48 2.54 -5.43 6.82
N SER A 49 1.21 -5.38 6.96
CA SER A 49 0.30 -5.96 5.98
C SER A 49 -1.00 -5.16 5.88
N TYR A 50 -1.63 -5.23 4.72
CA TYR A 50 -2.92 -4.61 4.47
C TYR A 50 -3.71 -5.40 3.43
N THR A 51 -4.98 -5.67 3.73
CA THR A 51 -5.91 -6.28 2.79
C THR A 51 -6.94 -5.24 2.39
N ILE A 52 -6.98 -4.92 1.09
CA ILE A 52 -8.06 -4.10 0.53
C ILE A 52 -9.16 -5.03 0.02
N VAL A 53 -10.40 -4.72 0.40
CA VAL A 53 -11.63 -5.39 -0.06
C VAL A 53 -12.57 -4.42 -0.78
N SER A 54 -12.57 -3.15 -0.36
CA SER A 54 -13.45 -2.13 -0.93
C SER A 54 -12.99 -1.69 -2.31
N GLY A 55 -13.93 -1.60 -3.26
CA GLY A 55 -13.66 -1.18 -4.63
C GLY A 55 -12.75 -2.12 -5.41
N ILE A 56 -12.75 -3.41 -5.06
CA ILE A 56 -12.04 -4.49 -5.77
C ILE A 56 -13.07 -5.38 -6.45
N LYS A 57 -13.06 -5.33 -7.78
CA LYS A 57 -13.85 -6.18 -8.68
C LYS A 57 -13.02 -7.35 -9.20
N ALA A 58 -13.69 -8.45 -9.53
CA ALA A 58 -13.10 -9.62 -10.17
C ALA A 58 -12.54 -9.28 -11.57
N ASN A 59 -11.60 -10.09 -12.05
CA ASN A 59 -10.96 -9.96 -13.35
C ASN A 59 -10.47 -8.54 -13.70
N THR A 60 -10.00 -7.79 -12.70
CA THR A 60 -9.57 -6.39 -12.86
C THR A 60 -8.13 -6.22 -12.39
N SER A 61 -7.36 -5.45 -13.15
CA SER A 61 -5.98 -5.10 -12.81
C SER A 61 -5.93 -3.83 -11.97
N TYR A 62 -5.24 -3.88 -10.84
CA TYR A 62 -5.04 -2.75 -9.94
C TYR A 62 -3.55 -2.47 -9.77
N LYS A 63 -3.20 -1.18 -9.66
CA LYS A 63 -1.83 -0.75 -9.37
C LYS A 63 -1.77 -0.14 -7.98
N PHE A 64 -0.73 -0.50 -7.23
CA PHE A 64 -0.50 -0.04 -5.87
C PHE A 64 0.93 0.46 -5.71
N ARG A 65 1.09 1.50 -4.89
CA ARG A 65 2.40 1.94 -4.42
C ARG A 65 2.31 2.29 -2.94
N MET A 66 3.44 2.23 -2.26
CA MET A 66 3.54 2.58 -0.85
C MET A 66 4.68 3.57 -0.65
N ARG A 67 4.58 4.41 0.38
CA ARG A 67 5.73 5.17 0.91
C ARG A 67 5.73 5.09 2.43
N ALA A 68 6.92 5.10 3.01
CA ALA A 68 7.06 5.28 4.45
C ALA A 68 7.05 6.77 4.76
N TYR A 69 6.66 7.11 5.98
CA TYR A 69 6.86 8.46 6.49
C TYR A 69 7.40 8.42 7.91
N LYS A 70 8.16 9.45 8.27
CA LYS A 70 8.67 9.69 9.60
C LYS A 70 8.15 11.03 10.08
N THR A 71 7.63 11.05 11.29
CA THR A 71 7.23 12.29 11.95
C THR A 71 8.39 12.76 12.82
N ILE A 72 8.93 13.93 12.52
CA ILE A 72 9.98 14.59 13.30
C ILE A 72 9.36 15.86 13.88
N GLY A 73 9.07 15.85 15.19
CA GLY A 73 8.27 16.90 15.81
C GLY A 73 6.87 16.95 15.21
N THR A 74 6.53 18.04 14.52
CA THR A 74 5.25 18.26 13.82
C THR A 74 5.32 18.01 12.31
N VAL A 75 6.52 17.78 11.76
CA VAL A 75 6.74 17.63 10.31
C VAL A 75 6.70 16.16 9.92
N ASN A 76 5.99 15.85 8.84
CA ASN A 76 5.99 14.51 8.23
C ASN A 76 6.93 14.50 7.03
N GLU A 77 8.06 13.80 7.16
CA GLU A 77 8.94 13.51 6.04
C GLU A 77 8.53 12.20 5.39
N TYR A 78 8.50 12.18 4.05
CA TYR A 78 8.09 11.02 3.28
C TYR A 78 9.28 10.44 2.53
N SER A 79 9.42 9.12 2.53
CA SER A 79 10.38 8.44 1.67
C SER A 79 9.96 8.53 0.21
N ALA A 80 10.89 8.20 -0.70
CA ALA A 80 10.52 7.81 -2.05
C ALA A 80 9.46 6.70 -2.02
N TYR A 81 8.61 6.66 -3.06
CA TYR A 81 7.65 5.58 -3.24
C TYR A 81 8.37 4.26 -3.52
N THR A 82 7.76 3.16 -3.12
CA THR A 82 8.14 1.82 -3.54
C THR A 82 7.90 1.64 -5.03
N GLN A 83 8.44 0.55 -5.58
CA GLN A 83 8.04 0.07 -6.89
C GLN A 83 6.52 -0.05 -6.98
N THR A 84 5.98 0.27 -8.16
CA THR A 84 4.56 0.06 -8.45
C THR A 84 4.29 -1.43 -8.57
N LEU A 85 3.39 -1.94 -7.73
CA LEU A 85 2.91 -3.31 -7.79
C LEU A 85 1.65 -3.37 -8.63
N THR A 86 1.56 -4.36 -9.52
CA THR A 86 0.34 -4.66 -10.26
C THR A 86 -0.26 -5.96 -9.73
N ALA A 87 -1.54 -5.93 -9.39
CA ALA A 87 -2.29 -7.07 -8.91
C ALA A 87 -3.53 -7.27 -9.78
N LYS A 88 -3.63 -8.44 -10.41
CA LYS A 88 -4.84 -8.87 -11.14
C LYS A 88 -5.70 -9.73 -10.23
N THR A 89 -6.96 -9.37 -10.07
CA THR A 89 -7.93 -10.21 -9.36
C THR A 89 -8.33 -11.40 -10.20
N LYS A 90 -8.66 -12.50 -9.53
CA LYS A 90 -9.16 -13.71 -10.22
C LYS A 90 -10.49 -13.40 -10.90
N ALA A 91 -10.75 -14.07 -12.03
CA ALA A 91 -12.08 -14.13 -12.63
C ALA A 91 -13.03 -14.93 -11.74
#